data_AF-A0A3D0L7L8-F1
#
_entry.id   AF-A0A3D0L7L8-F1
#
_cell.length_a   1.000
_cell.length_b   1.000
_cell.length_c   1.000
_cell.angle_alpha   90.00
_cell.angle_beta   90.00
_cell.angle_gamma   90.00
#
_symmetry.space_group_name_H-M   'P 1'
#
loop_
_entity.id
_entity.type
_entity.pdbx_description
1 polymer ?
#
loop_
_entity_poly.entity_id
_entity_poly.type
_entity_poly.pdbx_seq_one_letter_code
_entity_poly.pdbx_strand_id
1 'polypeptide(L)'
;PGFPIVLHGSSSVPQKYVKEIEKYGGKVPNSVGIPEEQLRKAAKSAVCKINVDSDGRLAMTAAIRRIFTEQPDVFDPRLYLGPAREELKKMYADKNVHVFGSAGHAFD
;
A
#
# COMPACT_ATOMS: atom_id res chain seq x y z
N PRO A 1 14.88 24.12 2.86
CA PRO A 1 16.20 23.59 2.44
C PRO A 1 16.70 24.13 1.08
N GLY A 2 15.80 24.52 0.16
CA GLY A 2 16.20 24.92 -1.20
C GLY A 2 16.51 23.73 -2.12
N PHE A 3 16.24 22.50 -1.68
CA PHE A 3 16.41 21.26 -2.43
C PHE A 3 15.32 20.24 -2.06
N PRO A 4 15.00 19.29 -2.96
CA PRO A 4 14.05 18.20 -2.69
C PRO A 4 14.49 17.27 -1.56
N ILE A 5 13.55 16.89 -0.69
CA ILE A 5 13.75 15.89 0.38
C ILE A 5 13.11 14.56 -0.02
N VAL A 6 13.76 13.45 0.37
CA VAL A 6 13.26 12.08 0.22
C VAL A 6 12.98 11.48 1.59
N LEU A 7 11.79 10.90 1.76
CA LEU A 7 11.47 10.07 2.93
C LEU A 7 11.67 8.59 2.61
N HIS A 8 12.48 7.90 3.42
CA HIS A 8 12.67 6.46 3.38
C HIS A 8 11.80 5.77 4.45
N GLY A 9 11.52 4.48 4.27
CA GLY A 9 10.78 3.69 5.27
C GLY A 9 9.39 4.24 5.60
N SER A 10 8.70 4.80 4.61
CA SER A 10 7.52 5.65 4.82
C SER A 10 6.19 4.95 4.52
N SER A 11 6.17 3.62 4.65
CA SER A 11 4.95 2.82 4.52
C SER A 11 4.02 3.10 5.70
N SER A 12 2.71 3.23 5.46
CA SER A 12 1.71 3.52 6.50
C SER A 12 1.16 2.27 7.18
N VAL A 13 1.45 1.08 6.63
CA VAL A 13 0.99 -0.23 7.13
C VAL A 13 -0.53 -0.23 7.30
N PRO A 14 -1.32 -0.21 6.20
CA PRO A 14 -2.77 -0.12 6.27
C PRO A 14 -3.36 -1.31 7.02
N GLN A 15 -4.00 -1.03 8.15
CA GLN A 15 -4.51 -2.06 9.06
C GLN A 15 -5.59 -2.93 8.43
N LYS A 16 -6.27 -2.47 7.37
CA LYS A 16 -7.21 -3.29 6.59
C LYS A 16 -6.52 -4.53 6.00
N TYR A 17 -5.31 -4.39 5.47
CA TYR A 17 -4.57 -5.50 4.87
C TYR A 17 -3.94 -6.40 5.94
N VAL A 18 -3.47 -5.82 7.05
CA VAL A 18 -3.00 -6.60 8.21
C VAL A 18 -4.11 -7.53 8.71
N LYS A 19 -5.30 -6.98 8.98
CA LYS A 19 -6.47 -7.75 9.43
C LYS A 19 -6.90 -8.81 8.42
N GLU A 20 -6.85 -8.50 7.12
CA GLU A 20 -7.18 -9.47 6.07
C GLU A 20 -6.17 -10.62 6.03
N ILE A 21 -4.87 -10.32 6.13
CA ILE A 21 -3.82 -11.34 6.22
C ILE A 21 -4.05 -12.23 7.44
N GLU A 22 -4.34 -11.65 8.60
CA GLU A 22 -4.60 -12.39 9.85
C GLU A 22 -5.86 -13.25 9.77
N LYS A 23 -6.92 -12.74 9.15
CA LYS A 23 -8.16 -13.50 8.88
C LYS A 23 -7.89 -14.76 8.06
N TYR A 24 -6.98 -14.70 7.08
CA TYR A 24 -6.65 -15.81 6.18
C TYR A 24 -5.32 -16.50 6.57
N GLY A 25 -5.12 -16.71 7.87
CA GLY A 25 -4.08 -17.57 8.44
C GLY A 25 -2.66 -17.01 8.39
N GLY A 26 -2.48 -15.75 8.02
CA GLY A 26 -1.20 -15.05 8.14
C GLY A 26 -0.98 -14.49 9.54
N LYS A 27 0.24 -14.04 9.83
CA LYS A 27 0.60 -13.34 11.07
C LYS A 27 1.50 -12.17 10.73
N VAL A 28 1.14 -10.97 11.20
CA VAL A 28 1.92 -9.74 10.96
C VAL A 28 2.15 -9.00 12.28
N PRO A 29 2.90 -9.62 13.22
CA PRO A 29 3.05 -9.09 14.58
C PRO A 29 3.75 -7.73 14.57
N ASN A 30 3.35 -6.86 15.52
CA ASN A 30 3.98 -5.56 15.76
C ASN A 30 4.05 -4.66 14.51
N SER A 31 3.06 -4.75 13.63
CA SER A 31 3.04 -4.00 12.38
C SER A 31 2.48 -2.59 12.59
N VAL A 32 3.38 -1.61 12.70
CA VAL A 32 3.07 -0.19 12.83
C VAL A 32 3.74 0.57 11.68
N GLY A 33 3.00 1.48 11.04
CA GLY A 33 3.48 2.34 9.98
C GLY A 33 3.40 3.82 10.34
N ILE A 34 3.83 4.67 9.41
CA ILE A 34 3.73 6.12 9.57
C ILE A 34 2.29 6.57 9.34
N PRO A 35 1.67 7.35 10.25
CA PRO A 35 0.33 7.87 10.05
C PRO A 35 0.21 8.66 8.75
N GLU A 36 -0.85 8.40 7.98
CA GLU A 36 -1.01 9.01 6.66
C GLU A 36 -1.21 10.54 6.75
N GLU A 37 -1.77 11.07 7.84
CA GLU A 37 -1.83 12.52 8.03
C GLU A 37 -0.44 13.16 8.13
N GLN A 38 0.55 12.45 8.69
CA GLN A 38 1.92 12.94 8.79
C GLN A 38 2.61 12.92 7.42
N LEU A 39 2.39 11.86 6.64
CA LEU A 39 2.88 11.78 5.26
C LEU A 39 2.25 12.89 4.39
N ARG A 40 0.95 13.16 4.56
CA ARG A 40 0.26 14.26 3.88
C ARG A 40 0.81 15.62 4.26
N LYS A 41 1.11 15.84 5.54
CA LYS A 41 1.76 17.07 6.00
C LYS A 41 3.16 17.21 5.43
N ALA A 42 3.93 16.11 5.39
CA ALA A 42 5.28 16.11 4.83
C ALA A 42 5.28 16.38 3.31
N ALA A 43 4.36 15.79 2.55
CA ALA A 43 4.22 16.01 1.11
C ALA A 43 3.90 17.47 0.73
N LYS A 44 3.35 18.27 1.65
CA LYS A 44 3.13 19.73 1.49
C LYS A 44 4.36 20.58 1.84
N SER A 45 5.48 19.95 2.20
CA SER A 45 6.74 20.62 2.56
C SER A 45 7.78 20.46 1.44
N ALA A 46 9.08 20.51 1.77
CA ALA A 46 10.14 20.27 0.80
C ALA A 46 10.32 18.78 0.40
N VAL A 47 9.47 17.88 0.89
CA VAL A 47 9.49 16.45 0.52
C VAL A 47 8.88 16.26 -0.86
N CYS A 48 9.66 15.71 -1.79
CA CYS A 48 9.22 15.46 -3.17
C CYS A 48 9.19 13.98 -3.52
N LYS A 49 9.70 13.10 -2.64
CA LYS A 49 9.70 11.63 -2.86
C LYS A 49 9.44 10.91 -1.55
N ILE A 50 8.49 9.99 -1.55
CA ILE A 50 8.12 9.17 -0.39
C ILE A 50 8.26 7.70 -0.80
N ASN A 51 9.14 6.95 -0.13
CA ASN A 51 9.37 5.54 -0.45
C ASN A 51 8.35 4.65 0.27
N VAL A 52 7.60 3.88 -0.51
CA VAL A 52 6.57 2.96 -0.02
C VAL A 52 6.78 1.59 -0.66
N ASP A 53 6.83 0.56 0.17
CA ASP A 53 7.06 -0.82 -0.28
C ASP A 53 6.19 -1.78 0.54
N SER A 54 6.33 -1.76 1.87
CA SER A 54 5.59 -2.65 2.78
C SER A 54 4.08 -2.59 2.57
N ASP A 55 3.50 -1.42 2.28
CA ASP A 55 2.06 -1.29 2.00
C ASP A 55 1.63 -2.13 0.79
N GLY A 56 2.42 -2.10 -0.28
CA GLY A 56 2.15 -2.87 -1.49
C GLY A 56 2.31 -4.38 -1.27
N ARG A 57 3.32 -4.78 -0.50
CA ARG A 57 3.49 -6.19 -0.08
C ARG A 57 2.30 -6.69 0.73
N LEU A 58 1.78 -5.86 1.64
CA LEU A 58 0.60 -6.19 2.44
C LEU A 58 -0.65 -6.32 1.56
N ALA A 59 -0.89 -5.37 0.66
CA ALA A 59 -2.05 -5.41 -0.26
C ALA A 59 -2.07 -6.68 -1.12
N MET A 60 -0.93 -7.03 -1.73
CA MET A 60 -0.83 -8.25 -2.52
C MET A 60 -0.98 -9.51 -1.68
N THR A 61 -0.31 -9.58 -0.53
CA THR A 61 -0.36 -10.76 0.36
C THR A 61 -1.77 -11.00 0.89
N ALA A 62 -2.49 -9.95 1.27
CA ALA A 62 -3.88 -10.03 1.72
C ALA A 62 -4.78 -10.66 0.64
N ALA A 63 -4.73 -10.11 -0.58
CA ALA A 63 -5.54 -10.57 -1.70
C ALA A 63 -5.25 -12.04 -2.07
N ILE A 64 -3.96 -12.42 -2.14
CA ILE A 64 -3.56 -13.79 -2.48
C ILE A 64 -4.03 -14.78 -1.41
N ARG A 65 -3.82 -14.47 -0.11
CA ARG A 65 -4.24 -15.34 0.99
C ARG A 65 -5.75 -15.55 1.03
N ARG A 66 -6.52 -14.48 0.78
CA ARG A 66 -7.98 -14.56 0.67
C ARG A 66 -8.39 -15.52 -0.43
N ILE A 67 -7.83 -15.38 -1.64
CA ILE A 67 -8.18 -16.22 -2.79
C ILE A 67 -7.83 -17.68 -2.52
N PHE A 68 -6.63 -17.97 -2.01
CA PHE A 68 -6.24 -19.35 -1.67
C PHE A 68 -7.11 -19.99 -0.59
N THR A 69 -7.71 -19.18 0.30
CA THR A 69 -8.61 -19.69 1.34
C THR A 69 -10.04 -19.86 0.82
N GLU A 70 -10.55 -18.91 0.04
CA GLU A 70 -11.94 -18.90 -0.44
C GLU A 70 -12.15 -19.75 -1.71
N GLN A 71 -11.10 -19.95 -2.50
CA GLN A 71 -11.13 -20.67 -3.78
C GLN A 71 -9.93 -21.64 -3.85
N PRO A 72 -9.94 -22.74 -3.08
CA PRO A 72 -8.79 -23.64 -2.92
C PRO A 72 -8.42 -24.42 -4.20
N ASP A 73 -9.31 -24.45 -5.19
CA ASP A 73 -9.12 -25.05 -6.51
C ASP A 73 -8.37 -24.14 -7.49
N VAL A 74 -8.21 -22.86 -7.17
CA VAL A 74 -7.48 -21.90 -8.01
C VAL A 74 -5.98 -22.17 -7.96
N PHE A 75 -5.43 -22.67 -9.08
CA PHE A 75 -3.99 -22.88 -9.27
C PHE A 75 -3.38 -21.94 -10.33
N ASP A 76 -4.19 -21.41 -11.25
CA ASP A 76 -3.72 -20.50 -12.31
C ASP A 76 -3.26 -19.17 -11.69
N PRO A 77 -1.96 -18.80 -11.82
CA PRO A 77 -1.43 -17.55 -11.29
C PRO A 77 -2.18 -16.29 -11.69
N ARG A 78 -2.77 -16.27 -12.88
CA ARG A 78 -3.49 -15.11 -13.38
C ARG A 78 -4.73 -14.82 -12.55
N LEU A 79 -5.36 -15.86 -11.99
CA LEU A 79 -6.60 -15.75 -11.23
C LEU A 79 -6.39 -15.21 -9.81
N TYR A 80 -5.19 -15.37 -9.22
CA TYR A 80 -4.87 -14.75 -7.92
C TYR A 80 -3.98 -13.51 -8.02
N LEU A 81 -3.05 -13.45 -8.99
CA LEU A 81 -2.21 -12.26 -9.20
C LEU A 81 -2.96 -11.12 -9.89
N GLY A 82 -3.96 -11.42 -10.72
CA GLY A 82 -4.83 -10.41 -11.33
C GLY A 82 -5.52 -9.56 -10.27
N PRO A 83 -6.34 -10.15 -9.39
CA PRO A 83 -6.99 -9.41 -8.29
C PRO A 83 -5.99 -8.75 -7.32
N ALA A 84 -4.86 -9.40 -7.00
CA ALA A 84 -3.84 -8.82 -6.14
C ALA A 84 -3.23 -7.53 -6.75
N ARG A 85 -3.01 -7.51 -8.06
CA ARG A 85 -2.54 -6.32 -8.78
C ARG A 85 -3.59 -5.21 -8.80
N GLU A 86 -4.87 -5.54 -8.96
CA GLU A 86 -5.93 -4.54 -8.91
C GLU A 86 -6.07 -3.90 -7.52
N GLU A 87 -5.92 -4.68 -6.45
CA GLU A 87 -5.90 -4.14 -5.08
C GLU A 87 -4.68 -3.23 -4.85
N LEU A 88 -3.51 -3.61 -5.37
CA LEU A 88 -2.30 -2.78 -5.32
C LEU A 88 -2.50 -1.43 -6.04
N LYS A 89 -3.08 -1.44 -7.25
CA LYS A 89 -3.40 -0.21 -7.99
C LYS A 89 -4.38 0.67 -7.23
N LYS A 90 -5.43 0.07 -6.67
CA LYS A 90 -6.44 0.77 -5.87
C LYS A 90 -5.79 1.47 -4.67
N MET A 91 -4.91 0.78 -3.94
CA MET A 91 -4.17 1.36 -2.83
C MET A 91 -3.29 2.55 -3.25
N TYR A 92 -2.53 2.42 -4.34
CA TYR A 92 -1.69 3.52 -4.80
C TYR A 92 -2.49 4.72 -5.32
N ALA A 93 -3.60 4.46 -6.03
CA ALA A 93 -4.50 5.52 -6.49
C ALA A 93 -5.08 6.31 -5.30
N ASP A 94 -5.59 5.60 -4.29
CA ASP A 94 -6.10 6.20 -3.05
C ASP A 94 -5.03 7.05 -2.34
N LYS A 95 -3.82 6.50 -2.18
CA LYS A 95 -2.70 7.23 -1.58
C LYS A 95 -2.28 8.45 -2.39
N ASN A 96 -2.25 8.38 -3.72
CA ASN A 96 -1.89 9.53 -4.56
C ASN A 96 -2.87 10.70 -4.39
N VAL A 97 -4.16 10.41 -4.17
CA VAL A 97 -5.19 11.42 -3.94
C VAL A 97 -5.13 11.94 -2.51
N HIS A 98 -5.17 11.05 -1.51
CA HIS A 98 -5.44 11.41 -0.12
C HIS A 98 -4.17 11.62 0.73
N VAL A 99 -3.05 10.99 0.36
CA VAL A 99 -1.82 10.96 1.16
C VAL A 99 -0.71 11.78 0.50
N PHE A 100 -0.28 11.42 -0.70
CA PHE A 100 0.87 12.05 -1.37
C PHE A 100 0.49 13.33 -2.11
N GLY A 101 -0.75 13.42 -2.59
CA GLY A 101 -1.24 14.61 -3.27
C GLY A 101 -0.69 14.84 -4.67
N SER A 102 -0.16 13.80 -5.32
CA SER A 102 0.34 13.87 -6.70
C SER A 102 -0.77 13.67 -7.75
N ALA A 103 -1.97 13.25 -7.34
CA ALA A 103 -3.08 13.05 -8.26
C ALA A 103 -3.47 14.36 -8.97
N GLY A 104 -3.62 14.30 -10.30
CA GLY A 104 -3.98 15.45 -11.15
C GLY A 104 -2.78 16.23 -11.71
N HIS A 105 -1.58 16.03 -11.19
CA HIS A 105 -0.39 16.82 -11.53
C HIS A 105 0.53 16.15 -12.57
N ALA A 106 -0.02 15.31 -13.45
CA ALA A 106 0.77 14.53 -14.41
C ALA A 106 1.32 15.38 -15.58
N PHE A 107 0.69 16.52 -15.85
CA PHE A 107 0.98 17.38 -17.00
C PHE A 107 1.14 18.85 -16.61
N ASP A 108 1.41 19.11 -15.32
CA ASP A 108 1.77 20.43 -14.82
C ASP A 108 3.06 20.96 -15.46
#